data_AF-X1MAX9-F1
#
_entry.id   AF-X1MAX9-F1
#
_cell.length_a   1.000
_cell.length_b   1.000
_cell.length_c   1.000
_cell.angle_alpha   90.00
_cell.angle_beta   90.00
_cell.angle_gamma   90.00
#
_symmetry.space_group_name_H-M   'P 1'
#
loop_
_entity.id
_entity.type
_entity.pdbx_description
1 polymer ?
#
loop_
_entity_poly.entity_id
_entity_poly.type
_entity_poly.pdbx_seq_one_letter_code
_entity_poly.pdbx_strand_id
1 'polypeptide(L)'
;VEQELIQLLESGKRLRLKQGFDPSTTDIHLGHVAGLRKLRQFQELGHKVILIVGDWTARIGDPSGQSATRPMLSQKEVEANAQTYLRQFFKVVDKDK
;
A
#
# COMPACT_ATOMS: atom_id res chain seq x y z
N VAL A 1 -8.02 -5.77 -18.48
CA VAL A 1 -7.86 -5.63 -17.01
C VAL A 1 -9.10 -6.11 -16.26
N GLU A 2 -10.28 -5.52 -16.47
CA GLU A 2 -11.50 -5.93 -15.73
C GLU A 2 -11.88 -7.40 -15.95
N GLN A 3 -11.98 -7.85 -17.21
CA GLN A 3 -12.32 -9.23 -17.56
C GLN A 3 -11.34 -10.27 -17.01
N GLU A 4 -10.05 -9.93 -17.01
CA GLU A 4 -9.00 -10.78 -16.46
C GLU A 4 -9.13 -10.93 -14.94
N LEU A 5 -9.43 -9.84 -14.23
CA LEU A 5 -9.68 -9.87 -12.79
C LEU A 5 -10.91 -10.74 -12.46
N ILE A 6 -11.98 -10.64 -13.24
CA ILE A 6 -13.18 -11.47 -13.06
C ILE A 6 -12.81 -12.96 -13.20
N GLN A 7 -12.12 -13.34 -14.28
CA GLN A 7 -11.67 -14.71 -14.49
C GLN A 7 -10.77 -15.22 -13.36
N LEU A 8 -9.87 -14.37 -12.84
CA LEU A 8 -9.01 -14.72 -11.71
C LEU A 8 -9.81 -14.94 -10.43
N LEU A 9 -10.83 -14.12 -10.17
CA LEU A 9 -11.73 -14.27 -9.02
C LEU A 9 -12.57 -15.55 -9.11
N GLU A 10 -13.05 -15.90 -10.31
CA GLU A 10 -13.83 -17.12 -10.57
C GLU A 10 -12.99 -18.40 -10.56
N SER A 11 -11.66 -18.28 -10.71
CA SER A 11 -10.76 -19.44 -10.78
C SER A 11 -10.63 -20.25 -9.47
N GLY A 12 -11.19 -19.76 -8.36
CA GLY A 12 -11.07 -20.36 -7.03
C GLY A 12 -9.67 -20.25 -6.40
N LYS A 13 -8.71 -19.61 -7.09
CA LYS A 13 -7.35 -19.43 -6.58
C LYS A 13 -7.28 -18.32 -5.53
N ARG A 14 -6.46 -18.54 -4.51
CA ARG A 14 -6.12 -17.47 -3.55
C ARG A 14 -5.21 -16.43 -4.20
N LEU A 15 -5.81 -15.34 -4.68
CA LEU A 15 -5.08 -14.21 -5.26
C LEU A 15 -4.16 -13.50 -4.24
N ARG A 16 -3.08 -12.91 -4.76
CA ARG A 16 -2.11 -12.10 -4.00
C ARG A 16 -2.17 -10.67 -4.52
N LEU A 17 -2.70 -9.76 -3.72
CA LEU A 17 -2.83 -8.35 -4.08
C LEU A 17 -1.65 -7.56 -3.54
N LYS A 18 -0.89 -6.94 -4.43
CA LYS A 18 0.20 -6.03 -4.07
C LYS A 18 -0.36 -4.63 -3.85
N GLN A 19 -0.08 -4.05 -2.70
CA GLN A 19 -0.23 -2.61 -2.44
C GLN A 19 1.16 -2.02 -2.20
N GLY A 20 1.55 -1.03 -3.00
CA GLY A 20 2.76 -0.24 -2.74
C GLY A 20 2.46 0.90 -1.76
N PHE A 21 3.43 1.23 -0.90
CA PHE A 21 3.43 2.43 -0.09
C PHE A 21 4.81 3.11 -0.15
N ASP A 22 4.79 4.39 -0.46
CA ASP A 22 5.96 5.27 -0.40
C ASP A 22 5.93 6.04 0.93
N PRO A 23 6.83 5.74 1.89
CA PRO A 23 6.91 6.40 3.20
C PRO A 23 7.45 7.85 3.12
N SER A 24 7.19 8.56 2.03
CA SER A 24 7.53 9.98 1.89
C SER A 24 6.67 10.90 2.77
N THR A 25 5.50 10.41 3.21
CA THR A 25 4.60 11.13 4.14
C THR A 25 4.16 10.21 5.29
N THR A 26 3.74 10.81 6.41
CA THR A 26 3.43 10.11 7.65
C THR A 26 2.05 9.45 7.67
N ASP A 27 1.05 10.05 7.02
CA ASP A 27 -0.36 9.81 7.36
C ASP A 27 -1.25 9.38 6.20
N ILE A 28 -2.09 8.40 6.50
CA ILE A 28 -3.21 7.98 5.67
C ILE A 28 -4.34 9.01 5.81
N HIS A 29 -4.52 9.84 4.79
CA HIS A 29 -5.69 10.70 4.70
C HIS A 29 -6.94 9.97 4.15
N LEU A 30 -8.11 10.61 4.25
CA LEU A 30 -9.41 10.05 3.82
C LEU A 30 -9.43 9.52 2.38
N GLY A 31 -8.68 10.14 1.45
CA GLY A 31 -8.56 9.67 0.07
C GLY A 31 -8.07 8.21 -0.08
N HIS A 32 -7.33 7.67 0.88
CA HIS A 32 -6.83 6.29 0.83
C HIS A 32 -7.86 5.25 1.29
N VAL A 33 -8.91 5.68 2.02
CA VAL A 33 -9.84 4.78 2.71
C VAL A 33 -10.58 3.87 1.72
N ALA A 34 -10.92 4.38 0.53
CA ALA A 34 -11.58 3.58 -0.50
C ALA A 34 -10.72 2.37 -0.94
N GLY A 35 -9.43 2.59 -1.19
CA GLY A 35 -8.49 1.53 -1.54
C GLY A 35 -8.30 0.53 -0.39
N LEU A 36 -8.10 1.02 0.84
CA LEU A 36 -7.93 0.16 2.02
C LEU A 36 -9.17 -0.71 2.29
N ARG A 37 -10.37 -0.16 2.17
CA ARG A 37 -11.62 -0.93 2.30
C ARG A 37 -11.74 -1.99 1.22
N LYS A 38 -11.27 -1.71 0.00
CA LYS A 38 -11.25 -2.71 -1.07
C LYS A 38 -10.27 -3.84 -0.76
N LEU A 39 -9.07 -3.54 -0.28
CA LEU A 39 -8.10 -4.55 0.17
C LEU A 39 -8.68 -5.44 1.27
N ARG A 40 -9.40 -4.84 2.24
CA ARG A 40 -10.11 -5.60 3.29
C ARG A 40 -11.18 -6.54 2.70
N GLN A 41 -11.97 -6.08 1.74
CA GLN A 41 -12.94 -6.96 1.05
C GLN A 41 -12.24 -8.15 0.38
N PHE A 42 -11.09 -7.95 -0.26
CA PHE A 42 -10.33 -9.06 -0.83
C PHE A 42 -9.86 -10.06 0.25
N GLN A 43 -9.47 -9.61 1.45
CA GLN A 43 -9.15 -10.52 2.57
C GLN A 43 -10.37 -11.29 3.06
N GLU A 44 -11.54 -10.64 3.10
CA GLU A 44 -12.81 -11.29 3.48
C GLU A 44 -13.24 -12.36 2.46
N LEU A 45 -12.90 -12.17 1.20
CA LEU A 45 -13.03 -13.18 0.14
C LEU A 45 -11.94 -14.26 0.17
N GLY A 46 -11.04 -14.23 1.16
CA GLY A 46 -10.00 -15.24 1.38
C GLY A 46 -8.68 -14.97 0.65
N HIS A 47 -8.52 -13.84 -0.04
CA HIS A 47 -7.28 -13.47 -0.72
C HIS A 47 -6.21 -12.95 0.24
N LYS A 48 -4.97 -12.81 -0.25
CA LYS A 48 -3.84 -12.32 0.55
C LYS A 48 -3.44 -10.92 0.09
N VAL A 49 -3.39 -9.97 1.01
CA VAL A 49 -2.85 -8.63 0.75
C VAL A 49 -1.37 -8.62 1.11
N ILE A 50 -0.56 -8.03 0.24
CA ILE A 50 0.88 -7.89 0.39
C ILE A 50 1.21 -6.41 0.28
N LEU A 51 1.51 -5.81 1.42
CA LEU A 51 2.00 -4.44 1.47
C LEU A 51 3.52 -4.45 1.19
N ILE A 52 3.94 -3.61 0.24
CA ILE A 52 5.34 -3.38 -0.09
C ILE A 52 5.67 -1.94 0.29
N VAL A 53 6.55 -1.78 1.28
CA VAL A 53 7.07 -0.48 1.71
C VAL A 53 8.31 -0.17 0.88
N GLY A 54 8.25 0.89 0.08
CA GLY A 54 9.35 1.34 -0.78
C GLY A 54 10.29 2.30 -0.04
N ASP A 55 11.07 1.78 0.90
CA ASP A 55 12.05 2.57 1.68
C ASP A 55 13.19 3.13 0.81
N TRP A 56 13.64 2.40 -0.19
CA TRP A 56 14.68 2.83 -1.14
C TRP A 56 14.17 3.88 -2.15
N THR A 57 12.94 3.72 -2.64
CA THR A 57 12.31 4.68 -3.57
C THR A 57 12.04 6.02 -2.89
N ALA A 58 11.66 6.01 -1.60
CA ALA A 58 11.46 7.22 -0.80
C ALA A 58 12.75 8.04 -0.64
N ARG A 59 13.90 7.37 -0.58
CA ARG A 59 15.22 8.01 -0.40
C ARG A 59 15.76 8.65 -1.68
N ILE A 60 15.48 8.04 -2.84
CA ILE A 60 15.92 8.56 -4.14
C ILE A 60 14.93 9.62 -4.67
N GLY A 61 13.65 9.49 -4.31
CA GLY A 61 12.56 10.28 -4.86
C GLY A 61 12.07 9.70 -6.17
N ASP A 62 10.76 9.46 -6.28
CA ASP A 62 10.13 9.10 -7.56
C ASP A 62 10.03 10.36 -8.45
N PRO A 63 10.68 10.40 -9.63
CA PRO A 63 10.63 11.56 -10.53
C PRO A 63 9.29 11.70 -11.26
N SER A 64 8.33 10.77 -11.07
CA SER A 64 7.04 10.81 -11.75
C SER A 64 6.14 11.95 -11.25
N GLY A 65 6.26 13.12 -11.90
CA GLY A 65 5.18 14.11 -11.98
C GLY A 65 5.24 15.34 -11.09
N GLN A 66 6.35 15.63 -10.38
CA GLN A 66 6.49 16.90 -9.66
C GLN A 66 7.79 17.63 -10.02
N SER A 67 7.66 18.93 -10.36
CA SER A 67 8.75 19.81 -10.81
C SER A 67 9.71 20.29 -9.72
N ALA A 68 9.53 19.87 -8.47
CA ALA A 68 10.40 20.22 -7.36
C ALA A 68 11.03 18.95 -6.79
N THR A 69 12.36 18.92 -6.71
CA THR A 69 13.11 17.83 -6.07
C THR A 69 12.65 17.73 -4.61
N ARG A 70 12.00 16.62 -4.25
CA ARG A 70 11.58 16.38 -2.86
C ARG A 70 12.81 16.36 -1.95
N PRO A 71 12.74 16.91 -0.72
CA PRO A 71 13.83 16.81 0.23
C PRO A 71 14.11 15.32 0.52
N MET A 72 15.39 14.92 0.45
CA MET A 72 15.79 13.55 0.77
C MET A 72 15.52 13.29 2.25
N LEU A 73 14.67 12.30 2.54
CA LEU A 73 14.41 11.86 3.91
C LEU A 73 15.57 10.99 4.41
N SER A 74 15.93 11.15 5.68
CA SER A 74 16.85 10.24 6.35
C SER A 74 16.20 8.87 6.53
N GLN A 75 17.03 7.83 6.68
CA GLN A 75 16.55 6.47 6.94
C GLN A 75 15.65 6.40 8.18
N LYS A 76 15.98 7.17 9.23
CA LYS A 76 15.19 7.21 10.48
C LYS A 76 13.81 7.81 10.26
N GLU A 77 13.69 8.85 9.44
CA GLU A 77 12.41 9.47 9.09
C GLU A 77 11.56 8.53 8.25
N VAL A 78 12.16 7.88 7.25
CA VAL A 78 11.50 6.87 6.41
C VAL A 78 10.92 5.73 7.28
N GLU A 79 11.71 5.24 8.23
CA GLU A 79 11.28 4.18 9.14
C GLU A 79 10.17 4.65 10.08
N ALA A 80 10.26 5.85 10.65
CA ALA A 80 9.20 6.42 11.50
C ALA A 80 7.87 6.62 10.72
N ASN A 81 7.95 7.06 9.46
CA ASN A 81 6.81 7.22 8.58
C ASN A 81 6.18 5.85 8.26
N ALA A 82 7.00 4.87 7.89
CA ALA A 82 6.54 3.51 7.62
C ALA A 82 5.84 2.90 8.83
N GLN A 83 6.39 3.05 10.03
CA GLN A 83 5.77 2.56 11.27
C GLN A 83 4.40 3.22 11.52
N THR A 84 4.29 4.52 11.28
CA THR A 84 3.03 5.25 11.44
C THR A 84 1.99 4.80 10.43
N TYR A 85 2.38 4.64 9.17
CA TYR A 85 1.52 4.10 8.13
C TYR A 85 1.05 2.69 8.46
N LEU A 86 1.94 1.78 8.86
CA LEU A 86 1.58 0.41 9.22
C LEU A 86 0.54 0.38 10.35
N ARG A 87 0.73 1.18 11.40
CA ARG A 87 -0.26 1.29 12.49
C ARG A 87 -1.63 1.76 12.01
N GLN A 88 -1.69 2.66 11.03
CA GLN A 88 -2.95 3.16 10.47
C GLN A 88 -3.58 2.18 9.48
N PHE A 89 -2.77 1.59 8.60
CA PHE A 89 -3.15 0.60 7.59
C PHE A 89 -3.83 -0.61 8.25
N PHE A 90 -3.24 -1.13 9.32
CA PHE A 90 -3.77 -2.27 10.05
C PHE A 90 -5.01 -1.97 10.91
N LYS A 91 -5.50 -0.72 10.94
CA LYS A 91 -6.85 -0.43 11.46
C LYS A 91 -7.95 -0.89 10.53
N VAL A 92 -7.66 -1.06 9.24
CA VAL A 92 -8.64 -1.40 8.20
C VAL A 92 -8.32 -2.76 7.59
N VAL A 93 -7.06 -3.02 7.26
CA VAL A 93 -6.59 -4.26 6.66
C VAL A 93 -6.13 -5.21 7.77
N ASP A 94 -6.50 -6.48 7.68
CA ASP A 94 -6.10 -7.48 8.67
C ASP A 94 -4.60 -7.79 8.55
N LYS A 95 -3.84 -7.78 9.65
CA LYS A 95 -2.43 -8.15 9.61
C LYS A 95 -2.23 -9.68 9.56
N ASP A 96 -3.22 -10.45 10.03
CA ASP A 96 -3.09 -11.89 10.25
C ASP A 96 -3.71 -12.72 9.10
N LYS A 97 -4.27 -12.07 8.07
CA LYS A 97 -4.88 -12.71 6.88
C LYS A 97 -4.13 -12.43 5.58
#